data_AF-A0A315DX08-F1
#
_entry.id   AF-A0A315DX08-F1
#
_cell.length_a   1.000
_cell.length_b   1.000
_cell.length_c   1.000
_cell.angle_alpha   90.00
_cell.angle_beta   90.00
_cell.angle_gamma   90.00
#
_symmetry.space_group_name_H-M   'P 1'
#
loop_
_entity.id
_entity.type
_entity.pdbx_description
1 polymer ?
#
loop_
_entity_poly.entity_id
_entity_poly.type
_entity_poly.pdbx_seq_one_letter_code
_entity_poly.pdbx_strand_id
1 'polypeptide(L)'
;MAKCEGSEWLVPQYAHYHGSNSCSAIMNKYLADLDFRSHMFRHALIDRMKACNDIPTRLAESTTGHSCGGPEFNNYGTVGYTLEQKLEVLNRISI
;
A
#
# COMPACT_ATOMS: atom_id res chain seq x y z
N MET A 1 8.07 -19.52 -10.67
CA MET A 1 7.90 -18.05 -10.78
C MET A 1 6.80 -17.79 -11.77
N ALA A 2 5.84 -16.91 -11.45
CA ALA A 2 4.68 -16.62 -12.31
C ALA A 2 5.07 -16.18 -13.73
N LYS A 3 6.29 -15.64 -13.92
CA LYS A 3 6.86 -15.32 -15.24
C LYS A 3 6.89 -16.52 -16.20
N CYS A 4 7.15 -17.73 -15.72
CA CYS A 4 7.19 -18.94 -16.54
C CYS A 4 5.79 -19.45 -16.95
N GLU A 5 4.75 -18.89 -16.34
CA GLU A 5 3.34 -19.26 -16.56
C GLU A 5 2.61 -18.22 -17.44
N GLY A 6 3.35 -17.27 -18.03
CA GLY A 6 2.76 -16.22 -18.88
C GLY A 6 1.88 -15.22 -18.12
N SER A 7 2.09 -15.07 -16.81
CA SER A 7 1.29 -14.19 -15.96
C SER A 7 1.40 -12.71 -16.34
N GLU A 8 0.26 -12.02 -16.43
CA GLU A 8 0.15 -10.55 -16.64
C GLU A 8 0.40 -9.71 -15.37
N TRP A 9 0.90 -10.32 -14.29
CA TRP A 9 1.18 -9.58 -13.07
C TRP A 9 2.25 -8.52 -13.29
N LEU A 10 2.20 -7.43 -12.52
CA LEU A 10 3.11 -6.29 -12.68
C LEU A 10 4.59 -6.68 -12.50
N VAL A 11 4.89 -7.64 -11.63
CA VAL A 11 6.27 -8.07 -11.32
C VAL A 11 6.37 -9.61 -11.23
N PRO A 12 6.22 -10.31 -12.37
CA PRO A 12 6.01 -11.76 -12.38
C PRO A 12 7.27 -12.56 -12.03
N GLN A 13 8.46 -11.94 -12.11
CA GLN A 13 9.73 -12.51 -11.67
C GLN A 13 9.85 -12.63 -10.14
N TYR A 14 9.03 -11.90 -9.38
CA TYR A 14 9.08 -11.92 -7.91
C TYR A 14 7.79 -12.44 -7.30
N ALA A 15 6.96 -13.11 -8.09
CA ALA A 15 5.65 -13.53 -7.68
C ALA A 15 5.51 -15.05 -7.73
N HIS A 16 4.88 -15.58 -6.69
CA HIS A 16 4.57 -16.98 -6.52
C HIS A 16 3.11 -17.09 -6.08
N TYR A 17 2.35 -18.00 -6.70
CA TYR A 17 0.98 -18.28 -6.28
C TYR A 17 1.02 -18.75 -4.80
N HIS A 18 0.23 -18.11 -3.93
CA HIS A 18 0.25 -18.27 -2.46
C HIS A 18 1.56 -17.93 -1.70
N GLY A 19 2.58 -17.35 -2.34
CA GLY A 19 3.86 -17.05 -1.70
C GLY A 19 4.11 -15.55 -1.50
N SER A 20 4.29 -15.13 -0.24
CA SER A 20 4.54 -13.74 0.17
C SER A 20 6.00 -13.49 0.55
N ASN A 21 6.94 -13.29 -0.40
CA ASN A 21 8.34 -13.13 0.03
C ASN A 21 9.31 -12.50 -0.97
N SER A 22 9.26 -12.78 -2.27
CA SER A 22 10.40 -12.43 -3.15
C SER A 22 10.55 -10.94 -3.41
N CYS A 23 9.45 -10.20 -3.63
CA CYS A 23 9.54 -8.77 -3.94
C CYS A 23 9.99 -7.95 -2.71
N SER A 24 9.35 -8.17 -1.56
CA SER A 24 9.71 -7.50 -0.30
C SER A 24 11.10 -7.90 0.17
N ALA A 25 11.50 -9.17 0.05
CA ALA A 25 12.85 -9.60 0.43
C ALA A 25 13.93 -8.94 -0.44
N ILE A 26 13.71 -8.84 -1.75
CA ILE A 26 14.65 -8.16 -2.66
C ILE A 26 14.74 -6.68 -2.32
N MET A 27 13.61 -6.00 -2.16
CA MET A 27 13.57 -4.59 -1.73
C MET A 27 14.34 -4.40 -0.41
N ASN A 28 14.08 -5.24 0.60
CA ASN A 28 14.77 -5.17 1.89
C ASN A 28 16.29 -5.41 1.75
N LYS A 29 16.72 -6.30 0.85
CA LYS A 29 18.14 -6.55 0.61
C LYS A 29 18.85 -5.32 0.05
N TYR A 30 18.24 -4.62 -0.90
CA TYR A 30 18.82 -3.41 -1.49
C TYR A 30 18.78 -2.20 -0.55
N LEU A 31 17.86 -2.20 0.42
CA LEU A 31 17.68 -1.12 1.39
C LEU A 31 18.36 -1.41 2.74
N ALA A 32 19.04 -2.54 2.88
CA ALA A 32 19.64 -2.98 4.14
C ALA A 32 20.67 -2.00 4.69
N ASP A 33 21.49 -1.41 3.81
CA ASP A 33 22.50 -0.41 4.19
C ASP A 33 21.90 0.90 4.70
N LEU A 34 20.61 1.13 4.42
CA LEU A 34 19.85 2.29 4.90
C LEU A 34 19.03 1.98 6.16
N ASP A 35 19.18 0.78 6.74
CA ASP A 35 18.34 0.24 7.81
C ASP A 35 16.83 0.39 7.53
N PHE A 36 16.45 0.23 6.26
CA PHE A 36 15.10 0.51 5.79
C PHE A 36 14.43 -0.73 5.22
N ARG A 37 13.16 -0.97 5.57
CA ARG A 37 12.35 -2.10 5.09
C ARG A 37 11.25 -1.62 4.16
N SER A 38 10.83 -2.47 3.22
CA SER A 38 9.76 -2.17 2.26
C SER A 38 8.44 -1.76 2.94
N HIS A 39 8.15 -2.28 4.13
CA HIS A 39 6.96 -1.88 4.91
C HIS A 39 7.03 -0.46 5.47
N MET A 40 8.24 0.09 5.64
CA MET A 40 8.43 1.47 6.13
C MET A 40 7.93 2.51 5.13
N PHE A 41 7.84 2.19 3.83
CA PHE A 41 7.13 3.04 2.87
C PHE A 41 5.65 3.23 3.22
N ARG A 42 4.98 2.18 3.70
CA ARG A 42 3.58 2.28 4.15
C ARG A 42 3.48 3.13 5.41
N HIS A 43 4.43 3.03 6.34
CA HIS A 43 4.48 3.91 7.52
C HIS A 43 4.69 5.37 7.11
N ALA A 44 5.68 5.66 6.27
CA ALA A 44 5.95 7.02 5.80
C ALA A 44 4.73 7.64 5.09
N LEU A 45 3.99 6.85 4.30
CA LEU A 45 2.74 7.27 3.67
C LEU A 45 1.69 7.67 4.72
N ILE A 46 1.48 6.82 5.74
CA ILE A 46 0.54 7.08 6.83
C ILE A 46 0.96 8.31 7.65
N ASP A 47 2.25 8.47 7.93
CA ASP A 47 2.77 9.59 8.72
C ASP A 47 2.56 10.92 7.98
N ARG A 48 2.74 10.94 6.66
CA ARG A 48 2.40 12.13 5.85
C ARG A 48 0.90 12.42 5.87
N MET A 49 0.06 11.39 5.80
CA MET A 49 -1.40 11.58 5.95
C MET A 49 -1.75 12.14 7.33
N LYS A 50 -1.11 11.68 8.41
CA LYS A 50 -1.32 12.21 9.77
C LYS A 50 -0.79 13.63 9.94
N ALA A 51 0.32 13.96 9.30
CA ALA A 51 0.86 15.32 9.31
C ALA A 51 -0.08 16.30 8.58
N CYS A 52 -0.80 15.82 7.57
CA CYS A 52 -1.89 16.52 6.92
C CYS A 52 -3.18 16.36 7.75
N ASN A 53 -3.33 17.16 8.82
CA ASN A 53 -4.45 17.15 9.79
C ASN A 53 -5.87 17.37 9.20
N ASP A 54 -6.03 17.38 7.87
CA ASP A 54 -7.27 17.60 7.14
C ASP A 54 -7.77 16.35 6.39
N ILE A 55 -7.18 15.17 6.65
CA ILE A 55 -7.62 13.91 6.02
C ILE A 55 -8.50 13.13 7.01
N PRO A 56 -9.78 12.85 6.66
CA PRO A 56 -10.64 12.01 7.49
C PRO A 56 -10.03 10.64 7.74
N THR A 57 -10.06 10.16 8.99
CA THR A 57 -9.45 8.88 9.39
C THR A 57 -9.93 7.72 8.53
N ARG A 58 -11.24 7.64 8.26
CA ARG A 58 -11.83 6.58 7.42
C ARG A 58 -11.32 6.61 5.97
N LEU A 59 -11.04 7.79 5.43
CA LEU A 59 -10.49 7.95 4.08
C LEU A 59 -9.00 7.56 4.04
N ALA A 60 -8.23 7.90 5.08
CA ALA A 60 -6.85 7.46 5.23
C ALA A 60 -6.74 5.93 5.39
N GLU A 61 -7.61 5.34 6.23
CA GLU A 61 -7.73 3.89 6.42
C GLU A 61 -8.12 3.18 5.11
N SER A 62 -9.12 3.68 4.38
CA SER A 62 -9.56 3.14 3.09
C SER A 62 -8.53 3.31 1.96
N THR A 63 -7.68 4.34 2.02
CA THR A 63 -6.58 4.55 1.06
C THR A 63 -5.41 3.60 1.33
N THR A 64 -5.13 3.30 2.60
CA THR A 64 -3.98 2.49 3.02
C THR A 64 -4.32 1.01 3.27
N GLY A 65 -5.58 0.63 3.12
CA GLY A 65 -6.09 -0.71 3.40
C GLY A 65 -5.93 -1.10 4.87
N HIS A 66 -6.07 -0.13 5.78
CA HIS A 66 -5.96 -0.34 7.22
C HIS A 66 -7.34 -0.61 7.80
N SER A 67 -7.58 -1.78 8.41
CA SER A 67 -8.84 -2.09 9.06
C SER A 67 -8.68 -2.11 10.59
N CYS A 68 -9.09 -1.02 11.26
CA CYS A 68 -9.20 -0.99 12.72
C CYS A 68 -10.54 -1.58 13.20
N GLY A 69 -10.84 -2.82 12.81
CA GLY A 69 -11.99 -3.58 13.34
C GLY A 69 -13.40 -3.00 13.06
N GLY A 70 -13.53 -2.09 12.09
CA GLY A 70 -14.82 -1.52 11.67
C GLY A 70 -15.49 -2.31 10.52
N PRO A 71 -16.78 -2.02 10.22
CA PRO A 71 -17.59 -2.75 9.23
C PRO A 71 -16.97 -2.80 7.82
N GLU A 72 -17.48 -3.68 6.94
CA GLU A 72 -17.02 -3.93 5.55
C GLU A 72 -16.79 -2.69 4.67
N PHE A 73 -17.28 -1.52 5.08
CA PHE A 73 -16.93 -0.20 4.56
C PHE A 73 -15.41 0.09 4.48
N ASN A 74 -14.57 -0.67 5.18
CA ASN A 74 -13.12 -0.50 5.21
C ASN A 74 -12.37 -1.31 4.13
N ASN A 75 -13.06 -2.12 3.33
CA ASN A 75 -12.43 -2.94 2.29
C ASN A 75 -12.27 -2.19 0.97
N TYR A 76 -11.29 -2.61 0.16
CA TYR A 76 -11.02 -2.03 -1.16
C TYR A 76 -12.28 -2.04 -2.03
N GLY A 77 -12.68 -0.88 -2.54
CA GLY A 77 -13.78 -0.75 -3.51
C GLY A 77 -15.19 -0.88 -2.94
N THR A 78 -15.37 -0.92 -1.62
CA THR A 78 -16.70 -0.95 -1.00
C THR A 78 -17.22 0.47 -0.69
N VAL A 79 -18.54 0.63 -0.70
CA VAL A 79 -19.32 1.87 -0.53
C VAL A 79 -18.64 2.80 0.49
N GLY A 80 -18.39 4.06 0.13
CA GLY A 80 -17.85 5.05 1.07
C GLY A 80 -17.07 6.17 0.41
N TYR A 81 -15.96 5.83 -0.25
CA TYR A 81 -15.08 6.82 -0.88
C TYR A 81 -14.68 6.42 -2.30
N THR A 82 -14.77 7.37 -3.24
CA THR A 82 -14.45 7.16 -4.65
C THR A 82 -12.94 7.14 -4.88
N LEU A 83 -12.51 6.64 -6.05
CA LEU A 83 -11.09 6.64 -6.43
C LEU A 83 -10.54 8.07 -6.53
N GLU A 84 -11.36 9.02 -6.97
CA GLU A 84 -11.01 10.44 -7.10
C GLU A 84 -10.73 11.06 -5.73
N GLN A 85 -11.51 10.72 -4.71
CA GLN A 85 -11.28 11.17 -3.34
C GLN A 85 -9.96 10.62 -2.78
N LYS A 86 -9.62 9.36 -3.08
CA LYS A 86 -8.34 8.76 -2.69
C LYS A 86 -7.17 9.40 -3.43
N LEU A 87 -7.34 9.69 -4.72
CA LEU A 87 -6.35 10.39 -5.53
C LEU A 87 -6.07 11.80 -4.99
N GLU A 88 -7.11 12.54 -4.60
CA GLU A 88 -6.95 13.87 -3.99
C GLU A 88 -6.09 13.80 -2.72
N VAL A 89 -6.33 12.81 -1.85
CA VAL A 89 -5.49 12.58 -0.67
C VAL A 89 -4.04 12.31 -1.04
N LEU A 90 -3.78 11.43 -2.01
CA LEU A 90 -2.43 11.12 -2.46
C LEU A 90 -1.71 12.36 -3.02
N ASN A 91 -2.42 13.21 -3.76
CA ASN A 91 -1.87 14.47 -4.28
C ASN A 91 -1.58 15.49 -3.17
N ARG A 92 -2.40 15.53 -2.11
CA ARG A 92 -2.15 16.44 -0.97
C ARG A 92 -0.88 16.09 -0.20
N ILE A 93 -0.50 14.81 -0.15
CA ILE A 93 0.68 14.33 0.59
C ILE A 93 1.91 14.10 -0.31
N SER A 94 1.78 14.27 -1.62
CA SER A 94 2.89 14.26 -2.58
C SER A 94 3.55 15.64 -2.57
N ILE A 95 4.44 15.84 -1.60
CA ILE A 95 5.37 16.98 -1.55
C ILE A 95 6.69 16.52 -2.17
#